data_AF-A0A9E1V8L9-F1
#
_entry.id   AF-A0A9E1V8L9-F1
#
_cell.length_a   1.000
_cell.length_b   1.000
_cell.length_c   1.000
_cell.angle_alpha   90.00
_cell.angle_beta   90.00
_cell.angle_gamma   90.00
#
_symmetry.space_group_name_H-M   'P 1'
#
loop_
_entity.id
_entity.type
_entity.pdbx_description
1 polymer ?
#
loop_
_entity_poly.entity_id
_entity_poly.type
_entity_poly.pdbx_seq_one_letter_code
_entity_poly.pdbx_strand_id
1 'polypeptide(L)'
;MSEQISHGGAAPYKNTGTWMRGLFMLLFGFFYHIAVMLLGAVAIIQFVWVLATGRNNPQLTEFGAGLSRYFYQVVRFLTFNSDTKPFPFSDWPSEPLPGETPTP
;
A
#
# COMPACT_ATOMS: atom_id res chain seq x y z
N MET A 1 -40.57 -2.18 47.25
CA MET A 1 -41.30 -3.33 46.69
C MET A 1 -42.07 -2.76 45.51
N SER A 2 -41.57 -2.79 44.27
CA SER A 2 -40.91 -3.87 43.53
C SER A 2 -39.96 -3.32 42.45
N GLU A 3 -38.88 -4.08 42.22
CA GLU A 3 -38.10 -4.19 40.97
C GLU A 3 -37.00 -3.17 40.62
N GLN A 4 -35.87 -3.37 41.28
CA GLN A 4 -34.57 -3.53 40.59
C GLN A 4 -34.59 -4.80 39.71
N ILE A 5 -34.63 -4.69 38.37
CA ILE A 5 -34.19 -5.64 37.32
C ILE A 5 -34.15 -4.83 36.00
N SER A 6 -33.18 -4.80 35.08
CA SER A 6 -31.84 -5.36 34.92
C SER A 6 -31.24 -4.71 33.65
N HIS A 7 -29.92 -4.57 33.68
CA HIS A 7 -29.00 -4.26 32.59
C HIS A 7 -29.43 -4.65 31.16
N GLY A 8 -29.25 -3.69 30.25
CA GLY A 8 -29.10 -3.91 28.81
C GLY A 8 -28.01 -2.99 28.27
N GLY A 9 -26.78 -3.14 28.76
CA GLY A 9 -25.59 -2.49 28.20
C GLY A 9 -25.30 -3.05 26.80
N ALA A 10 -26.00 -2.55 25.79
CA ALA A 10 -25.56 -2.73 24.42
C ALA A 10 -24.38 -1.78 24.19
N ALA A 11 -23.16 -2.31 24.27
CA ALA A 11 -21.96 -1.56 23.91
C ALA A 11 -22.14 -0.99 22.50
N PRO A 12 -21.94 0.33 22.30
CA PRO A 12 -22.17 0.94 21.00
C PRO A 12 -21.14 0.37 20.01
N TYR A 13 -21.61 -0.20 18.90
CA TYR A 13 -20.83 -0.68 17.74
C TYR A 13 -20.14 0.48 16.98
N LYS A 14 -19.56 1.42 17.71
CA LYS A 14 -19.03 2.71 17.22
C LYS A 14 -17.64 2.59 16.58
N ASN A 15 -17.02 1.40 16.62
CA ASN A 15 -15.60 1.24 16.30
C ASN A 15 -15.29 0.24 15.16
N THR A 16 -16.30 -0.38 14.52
CA THR A 16 -16.08 -1.41 13.49
C THR A 16 -15.23 -0.90 12.32
N GLY A 17 -15.43 0.36 11.90
CA GLY A 17 -14.61 0.98 10.85
C GLY A 17 -13.13 1.11 11.22
N THR A 18 -12.84 1.45 12.48
CA THR A 18 -11.46 1.59 12.99
C THR A 18 -10.76 0.24 13.09
N TRP A 19 -11.45 -0.79 13.60
CA TRP A 19 -10.90 -2.15 13.65
C TRP A 19 -10.67 -2.74 12.26
N MET A 20 -11.60 -2.50 11.33
CA MET A 20 -11.45 -2.92 9.93
C MET A 20 -10.25 -2.24 9.27
N ARG A 21 -10.06 -0.93 9.51
CA ARG A 21 -8.87 -0.22 9.05
C ARG A 21 -7.59 -0.84 9.63
N GLY A 22 -7.57 -1.16 10.92
CA GLY A 22 -6.46 -1.84 11.57
C GLY A 22 -6.10 -3.18 10.90
N LEU A 23 -7.10 -3.98 10.54
CA LEU A 23 -6.89 -5.22 9.78
C LEU A 23 -6.24 -4.95 8.42
N PHE A 24 -6.74 -3.97 7.67
CA PHE A 24 -6.13 -3.57 6.40
C PHE A 24 -4.72 -3.01 6.58
N MET A 25 -4.43 -2.32 7.67
CA MET A 25 -3.08 -1.83 7.96
C MET A 25 -2.09 -2.98 8.14
N LEU A 26 -2.47 -4.04 8.86
CA LEU A 26 -1.62 -5.24 8.99
C LEU A 26 -1.43 -5.94 7.64
N LEU A 27 -2.50 -6.06 6.83
CA LEU A 27 -2.44 -6.65 5.50
C LEU A 27 -1.53 -5.86 4.56
N PHE A 28 -1.67 -4.53 4.51
CA PHE A 28 -0.82 -3.69 3.67
C PHE A 28 0.62 -3.58 4.20
N GLY A 29 0.85 -3.67 5.51
CA GLY A 29 2.20 -3.81 6.07
C GLY A 29 2.89 -5.10 5.59
N PHE A 30 2.14 -6.21 5.50
CA PHE A 30 2.65 -7.45 4.92
C PHE A 30 2.96 -7.30 3.41
N PHE A 31 2.05 -6.73 2.62
CA PHE A 31 2.32 -6.47 1.20
C PHE A 31 3.45 -5.48 0.97
N TYR A 32 3.64 -4.49 1.85
CA TYR A 32 4.77 -3.56 1.81
C TYR A 32 6.10 -4.31 1.88
N HIS A 33 6.24 -5.27 2.80
CA HIS A 33 7.46 -6.08 2.89
C HIS A 33 7.71 -6.93 1.65
N ILE A 34 6.66 -7.53 1.06
CA ILE A 34 6.79 -8.24 -0.22
C ILE A 34 7.27 -7.29 -1.32
N ALA A 35 6.67 -6.09 -1.41
CA ALA A 35 7.07 -5.08 -2.38
C ALA A 35 8.53 -4.64 -2.21
N VAL A 36 9.05 -4.54 -0.98
CA VAL A 36 10.48 -4.27 -0.71
C VAL A 36 11.38 -5.38 -1.26
N MET A 37 10.98 -6.65 -1.11
CA MET A 37 11.73 -7.77 -1.71
C MET A 37 11.71 -7.71 -3.24
N LEU A 38 10.56 -7.39 -3.83
CA LEU A 38 10.44 -7.20 -5.28
C LEU A 38 11.30 -6.04 -5.77
N LEU A 39 11.33 -4.91 -5.06
CA LEU A 39 12.23 -3.80 -5.36
C LEU A 39 13.69 -4.25 -5.38
N GLY A 40 14.12 -5.03 -4.39
CA GLY A 40 15.47 -5.59 -4.34
C GLY A 40 15.78 -6.48 -5.56
N ALA A 41 14.86 -7.37 -5.92
CA ALA A 41 14.99 -8.21 -7.11
C ALA A 41 15.09 -7.38 -8.39
N VAL A 42 14.20 -6.40 -8.58
CA VAL A 42 14.21 -5.49 -9.74
C VAL A 42 15.54 -4.74 -9.83
N ALA A 43 16.04 -4.22 -8.71
CA ALA A 43 17.31 -3.49 -8.68
C ALA A 43 18.49 -4.38 -9.09
N ILE A 44 18.56 -5.61 -8.57
CA ILE A 44 19.62 -6.58 -8.93
C ILE A 44 19.54 -6.94 -10.42
N ILE A 45 18.35 -7.28 -10.92
CA ILE A 45 18.16 -7.66 -12.32
C ILE A 45 18.49 -6.48 -13.24
N GLN A 46 18.02 -5.27 -12.92
CA GLN A 46 18.32 -4.05 -13.66
C GLN A 46 19.83 -3.80 -13.71
N PHE A 47 20.52 -3.94 -12.59
CA PHE A 47 21.96 -3.74 -12.51
C PHE A 47 22.73 -4.73 -13.40
N VAL A 48 22.40 -6.02 -13.32
CA VAL A 48 22.98 -7.05 -14.20
C VAL A 48 22.68 -6.76 -15.67
N TRP A 49 21.46 -6.31 -15.99
CA TRP A 49 21.06 -5.96 -17.35
C TRP A 49 21.87 -4.78 -17.91
N VAL A 50 22.08 -3.74 -17.10
CA VAL A 50 22.91 -2.59 -17.48
C VAL A 50 24.37 -3.01 -17.68
N LEU A 51 24.92 -3.88 -16.82
CA LEU A 51 26.28 -4.40 -17.01
C LEU A 51 26.43 -5.18 -18.32
N ALA A 52 25.41 -5.94 -18.72
CA ALA A 52 25.45 -6.76 -19.93
C ALA A 52 25.18 -5.94 -21.22
N THR A 53 24.31 -4.93 -21.16
CA THR A 53 23.78 -4.25 -22.37
C THR A 53 24.12 -2.76 -22.47
N GLY A 54 24.62 -2.15 -21.39
CA GLY A 54 24.89 -0.71 -21.30
C GLY A 54 23.64 0.17 -21.25
N ARG A 55 22.43 -0.39 -21.19
CA ARG A 55 21.15 0.34 -21.19
C ARG A 55 20.19 -0.20 -20.15
N ASN A 56 19.24 0.62 -19.74
CA ASN A 56 18.15 0.20 -18.85
C ASN A 56 17.15 -0.71 -19.58
N ASN A 57 16.55 -1.65 -18.84
CA ASN A 57 15.38 -2.39 -19.30
C ASN A 57 14.11 -1.55 -19.05
N PRO A 58 13.32 -1.22 -20.09
CA PRO A 58 12.16 -0.33 -19.94
C PRO A 58 11.05 -0.96 -19.09
N GLN A 59 10.82 -2.27 -19.17
CA GLN A 59 9.79 -2.94 -18.38
C GLN A 59 10.12 -2.93 -16.88
N LEU A 60 11.38 -3.19 -16.52
CA LEU A 60 11.83 -3.12 -15.12
C LEU A 60 11.83 -1.68 -14.59
N THR A 61 12.11 -0.71 -15.45
CA THR A 61 12.05 0.71 -15.10
C THR A 61 10.62 1.14 -14.80
N GLU A 62 9.67 0.79 -15.68
CA GLU A 62 8.25 1.07 -15.48
C GLU A 62 7.70 0.37 -14.24
N PHE A 63 8.05 -0.90 -14.03
CA PHE A 63 7.65 -1.63 -12.83
C PHE A 63 8.24 -1.03 -11.55
N GLY A 64 9.50 -0.58 -11.58
CA GLY A 64 10.12 0.15 -10.48
C GLY A 64 9.41 1.47 -10.14
N ALA A 65 8.94 2.21 -11.16
CA ALA A 65 8.10 3.40 -10.98
C ALA A 65 6.74 3.05 -10.38
N GLY A 66 6.13 1.93 -10.80
CA GLY A 66 4.93 1.40 -10.15
C GLY A 66 5.16 1.08 -8.66
N LEU A 67 6.28 0.43 -8.32
CA LEU A 67 6.64 0.10 -6.94
C LEU A 67 6.82 1.37 -6.08
N SER A 68 7.46 2.41 -6.60
CA SER A 68 7.64 3.67 -5.84
C SER A 68 6.29 4.32 -5.51
N ARG A 69 5.37 4.35 -6.48
CA ARG A 69 4.00 4.84 -6.29
C ARG A 69 3.20 3.96 -5.34
N TYR A 70 3.38 2.64 -5.41
CA TYR A 70 2.74 1.69 -4.50
C TYR A 70 3.17 1.95 -3.05
N PHE A 71 4.47 2.11 -2.79
CA PHE A 71 4.97 2.46 -1.46
C PHE A 71 4.37 3.76 -0.94
N TYR A 72 4.29 4.79 -1.78
CA TYR A 72 3.66 6.06 -1.43
C TYR A 72 2.20 5.88 -1.00
N GLN A 73 1.41 5.13 -1.78
CA GLN A 73 0.01 4.85 -1.47
C GLN A 73 -0.15 4.06 -0.16
N VAL A 74 0.67 3.02 0.05
CA VAL A 74 0.65 2.22 1.29
C VAL A 74 1.00 3.08 2.49
N VAL A 75 2.09 3.85 2.44
CA VAL A 75 2.49 4.73 3.55
C VAL A 75 1.40 5.74 3.86
N ARG A 76 0.76 6.34 2.85
CA ARG A 76 -0.37 7.26 3.07
C ARG A 76 -1.56 6.58 3.74
N PHE A 77 -1.90 5.35 3.35
CA PHE A 77 -2.95 4.58 4.00
C PHE A 77 -2.58 4.26 5.47
N LEU A 78 -1.37 3.77 5.70
CA LEU A 78 -0.88 3.41 7.05
C LEU A 78 -0.77 4.62 7.99
N THR A 79 -0.53 5.81 7.46
CA THR A 79 -0.37 7.05 8.24
C THR A 79 -1.63 7.91 8.30
N PHE A 80 -2.80 7.37 7.91
CA PHE A 80 -4.08 8.08 7.91
C PHE A 80 -4.15 9.31 6.98
N ASN A 81 -3.21 9.43 6.04
CA ASN A 81 -3.21 10.45 4.99
C ASN A 81 -4.04 10.05 3.75
N SER A 82 -4.66 8.88 3.76
CA SER A 82 -5.57 8.39 2.73
C SER A 82 -6.50 7.31 3.28
N ASP A 83 -7.74 7.29 2.80
CA ASP A 83 -8.69 6.18 3.02
C ASP A 83 -8.76 5.22 1.83
N THR A 84 -8.16 5.59 0.69
CA THR A 84 -8.06 4.74 -0.49
C THR A 84 -7.16 3.54 -0.21
N LYS A 85 -7.69 2.34 -0.46
CA LYS A 85 -6.96 1.07 -0.33
C LYS A 85 -6.05 0.87 -1.55
N PRO A 86 -4.75 0.62 -1.38
CA PRO A 86 -3.86 0.29 -2.49
C PRO A 86 -4.17 -1.07 -3.16
N PHE A 87 -3.43 -1.37 -4.23
CA PHE A 87 -3.38 -2.71 -4.83
C PHE A 87 -3.18 -3.80 -3.74
N PRO A 88 -3.88 -4.95 -3.81
CA PRO A 88 -4.72 -5.45 -4.90
C PRO A 88 -6.19 -5.00 -4.87
N PHE A 89 -6.56 -4.04 -4.03
CA PHE A 89 -7.95 -3.55 -3.93
C PHE A 89 -8.23 -2.33 -4.80
N SER A 90 -7.19 -1.82 -5.46
CA SER A 90 -7.23 -0.83 -6.54
C SER A 90 -6.35 -1.32 -7.69
N ASP A 91 -6.41 -0.63 -8.81
CA ASP A 91 -5.49 -0.88 -9.92
C ASP A 91 -4.03 -0.64 -9.50
N TRP A 92 -3.12 -1.30 -10.22
CA TRP A 92 -1.68 -1.05 -10.08
C TRP A 92 -1.38 0.42 -10.42
N PRO A 93 -0.55 1.12 -9.63
CA PRO A 93 -0.31 2.54 -9.82
C PRO A 93 0.48 2.85 -11.10
N SER A 94 -0.24 3.32 -12.11
CA SER A 94 0.32 3.75 -13.39
C SER A 94 0.42 5.28 -13.52
N GLU A 95 -0.28 6.03 -12.69
CA GLU A 95 -0.28 7.50 -12.72
C GLU A 95 1.00 8.09 -12.09
N PRO A 96 1.60 9.14 -12.69
CA PRO A 96 2.72 9.86 -12.10
C PRO A 96 2.41 10.42 -10.70
N LEU A 97 3.42 10.54 -9.84
CA LEU A 97 3.24 11.17 -8.53
C LEU A 97 2.90 12.67 -8.70
N PRO A 98 2.17 13.29 -7.76
CA PRO A 98 1.91 14.72 -7.82
C PRO A 98 3.22 15.52 -7.88
N GLY A 99 3.41 16.33 -8.93
CA GLY A 99 4.63 17.11 -9.16
C GLY A 99 5.71 16.39 -9.99
N GLU A 100 5.50 15.14 -10.37
CA GLU A 100 6.35 14.44 -11.32
C GLU A 100 5.90 14.82 -12.76
N THR A 101 6.74 15.55 -13.50
CA THR A 101 6.48 15.81 -14.91
C THR A 101 6.59 14.50 -15.68
N PRO A 102 5.58 14.08 -16.46
CA PRO A 102 5.69 12.90 -17.32
C PRO A 102 6.92 13.08 -18.21
N THR A 103 7.88 12.17 -18.10
CA THR A 103 9.02 12.15 -19.02
C THR A 103 8.49 11.91 -20.44
N PRO A 104 8.87 12.75 -21.42
CA PRO A 104 8.37 12.66 -22.79
C PRO A 104 8.74 11.37 -23.50
#